data_AF-A0ABD3T8E6-F1
#
_entry.id   AF-A0ABD3T8E6-F1
#
_cell.length_a   1.000
_cell.length_b   1.000
_cell.length_c   1.000
_cell.angle_alpha   90.00
_cell.angle_beta   90.00
_cell.angle_gamma   90.00
#
_symmetry.space_group_name_H-M   'P 1'
#
loop_
_entity.id
_entity.type
_entity.pdbx_description
1 polymer ?
#
loop_
_entity_poly.entity_id
_entity_poly.type
_entity_poly.pdbx_seq_one_letter_code
_entity_poly.pdbx_strand_id
1 'polypeptide(L)'
;MPIGHMDLRNIISCAFPPNMHLPDPLTPGLKVEMIPEIHQHLMISPIFVRIIESMPYKQDLDSFLEVGEPVSIIHDVMYSISLDDIYRTFHVRLINAIVHYVGTKAIDYIYSKGLTPSKSTIAGTWHGKFFSHLFEFEGIGGYYFLTTICNQLTYPNSSTHYLCCMLQYLFSNVSSDFYMQDKIVRQLLHT
;
A
#
# COMPACT_ATOMS: atom_id res chain seq x y z
N MET A 1 10.27 -3.55 -10.06
CA MET A 1 10.73 -4.09 -11.36
C MET A 1 10.41 -3.06 -12.45
N PRO A 2 11.17 -3.00 -13.56
CA PRO A 2 10.81 -2.15 -14.69
C PRO A 2 9.46 -2.57 -15.30
N ILE A 3 8.73 -1.60 -15.85
CA ILE A 3 7.31 -1.69 -16.29
C ILE A 3 7.08 -2.61 -17.53
N GLY A 4 8.13 -3.22 -18.09
CA GLY A 4 8.07 -4.01 -19.34
C GLY A 4 7.96 -5.54 -19.20
N HIS A 5 7.89 -6.10 -17.99
CA HIS A 5 7.87 -7.57 -17.78
C HIS A 5 6.63 -8.03 -17.01
N MET A 6 5.45 -7.77 -17.59
CA MET A 6 4.17 -8.18 -17.02
C MET A 6 4.11 -9.69 -16.73
N ASP A 7 4.64 -10.52 -17.63
CA ASP A 7 4.61 -11.98 -17.47
C ASP A 7 5.46 -12.48 -16.28
N LEU A 8 6.68 -11.95 -16.11
CA LEU A 8 7.55 -12.33 -14.98
C LEU A 8 7.01 -11.80 -13.65
N ARG A 9 6.44 -10.60 -13.67
CA ARG A 9 5.75 -10.04 -12.51
C ARG A 9 4.57 -10.93 -12.12
N ASN A 10 3.74 -11.35 -13.06
CA ASN A 10 2.57 -12.19 -12.79
C ASN A 10 2.99 -13.59 -12.32
N ILE A 11 4.07 -14.17 -12.84
CA ILE A 11 4.63 -15.43 -12.33
C ILE A 11 5.04 -15.30 -10.85
N ILE A 12 5.67 -14.19 -10.45
CA ILE A 12 6.09 -13.96 -9.06
C ILE A 12 4.88 -13.62 -8.16
N SER A 13 3.97 -12.76 -8.63
CA SER A 13 2.80 -12.30 -7.87
C SER A 13 1.72 -13.37 -7.70
N CYS A 14 1.61 -14.31 -8.64
CA CYS A 14 0.71 -15.46 -8.56
C CYS A 14 1.34 -16.67 -7.83
N ALA A 15 2.59 -16.59 -7.39
CA ALA A 15 3.18 -17.64 -6.57
C ALA A 15 2.55 -17.59 -5.16
N PHE A 16 2.01 -18.71 -4.70
CA PHE A 16 1.40 -18.85 -3.37
C PHE A 16 1.93 -20.11 -2.66
N PRO A 17 1.80 -20.20 -1.32
CA PRO A 17 2.26 -21.36 -0.56
C PRO A 17 1.61 -22.66 -1.05
N PRO A 18 2.34 -23.79 -1.13
CA PRO A 18 1.84 -25.02 -1.76
C PRO A 18 0.62 -25.65 -1.08
N ASN A 19 0.31 -25.28 0.17
CA ASN A 19 -0.85 -25.77 0.92
C ASN A 19 -2.02 -24.77 0.97
N MET A 20 -2.02 -23.74 0.12
CA MET A 20 -3.07 -22.74 0.08
C MET A 20 -4.18 -23.13 -0.90
N HIS A 21 -5.44 -23.14 -0.43
CA HIS A 21 -6.61 -23.38 -1.27
C HIS A 21 -7.28 -22.06 -1.61
N LEU A 22 -6.98 -21.52 -2.80
CA LEU A 22 -7.57 -20.28 -3.28
C LEU A 22 -9.01 -20.54 -3.75
N PRO A 23 -10.02 -19.84 -3.20
CA PRO A 23 -11.37 -19.90 -3.75
C PRO A 23 -11.38 -19.22 -5.14
N ASP A 24 -12.23 -19.72 -6.04
CA ASP A 24 -12.40 -19.12 -7.36
C ASP A 24 -12.92 -17.67 -7.20
N PRO A 25 -12.18 -16.65 -7.70
CA PRO A 25 -12.56 -15.24 -7.60
C PRO A 25 -13.93 -14.91 -8.21
N LEU A 26 -14.41 -15.72 -9.15
CA LEU A 26 -15.68 -15.53 -9.84
C LEU A 26 -16.85 -16.23 -9.13
N THR A 27 -16.61 -16.88 -7.99
CA THR A 27 -17.67 -17.53 -7.20
C THR A 27 -18.67 -16.47 -6.69
N PRO A 28 -19.94 -16.52 -7.12
CA PRO A 28 -20.94 -15.55 -6.68
C PRO A 28 -21.13 -15.61 -5.16
N GLY A 29 -21.06 -14.46 -4.49
CA GLY A 29 -21.21 -14.37 -3.04
C GLY A 29 -19.97 -14.76 -2.24
N LEU A 30 -18.79 -14.92 -2.88
CA LEU A 30 -17.52 -15.07 -2.19
C LEU A 30 -17.28 -13.88 -1.26
N LYS A 31 -17.29 -14.15 0.05
CA LYS A 31 -16.90 -13.16 1.07
C LYS A 31 -15.41 -13.32 1.32
N VAL A 32 -14.62 -12.42 0.75
CA VAL A 32 -13.15 -12.39 0.96
C VAL A 32 -12.81 -12.34 2.46
N GLU A 33 -13.67 -11.71 3.27
CA GLU A 33 -13.59 -11.66 4.74
C GLU A 33 -13.64 -13.04 5.44
N MET A 34 -14.15 -14.08 4.76
CA MET A 34 -14.25 -15.43 5.30
C MET A 34 -13.02 -16.29 4.99
N ILE A 35 -12.06 -15.77 4.22
CA ILE A 35 -10.84 -16.47 3.86
C ILE A 35 -9.87 -16.36 5.05
N PRO A 36 -9.55 -17.46 5.77
CA PRO A 36 -8.72 -17.40 6.97
C PRO A 36 -7.31 -16.83 6.70
N GLU A 37 -6.81 -16.99 5.48
CA GLU A 37 -5.51 -16.51 5.04
C GLU A 37 -5.40 -14.98 5.07
N ILE A 38 -6.50 -14.22 4.99
CA ILE A 38 -6.45 -12.74 5.09
C ILE A 38 -6.00 -12.26 6.48
N HIS A 39 -5.98 -13.13 7.48
CA HIS A 39 -5.47 -12.82 8.82
C HIS A 39 -4.00 -13.22 8.99
N GLN A 40 -3.40 -13.90 8.00
CA GLN A 40 -2.00 -14.31 8.06
C GLN A 40 -1.10 -13.10 7.82
N HIS A 41 -0.35 -12.76 8.86
CA HIS A 41 0.64 -11.69 8.84
C HIS A 41 1.85 -12.07 7.97
N LEU A 42 2.27 -11.15 7.10
CA LEU A 42 3.42 -11.35 6.23
C LEU A 42 4.64 -10.65 6.82
N MET A 43 5.74 -11.40 7.00
CA MET A 43 6.99 -10.81 7.47
C MET A 43 7.53 -9.80 6.46
N ILE A 44 7.87 -8.61 6.95
CA ILE A 44 8.50 -7.57 6.13
C ILE A 44 9.84 -8.08 5.61
N SER A 45 10.11 -7.88 4.31
CA SER A 45 11.41 -8.20 3.73
C SER A 45 12.53 -7.47 4.50
N PRO A 46 13.60 -8.16 4.93
CA PRO A 46 14.71 -7.55 5.67
C PRO A 46 15.36 -6.37 4.95
N ILE A 47 15.26 -6.35 3.61
CA ILE A 47 15.76 -5.25 2.77
C ILE A 47 14.95 -3.97 3.02
N PHE A 48 13.62 -4.08 3.13
CA PHE A 48 12.77 -2.92 3.43
C PHE A 48 12.99 -2.42 4.85
N VAL A 49 13.15 -3.33 5.81
CA VAL A 49 13.49 -2.97 7.19
C VAL A 49 14.76 -2.12 7.23
N ARG A 50 15.84 -2.56 6.57
CA ARG A 50 17.10 -1.80 6.51
C ARG A 50 16.95 -0.43 5.85
N ILE A 51 16.14 -0.32 4.79
CA ILE A 51 15.88 0.97 4.14
C ILE A 51 15.20 1.92 5.13
N ILE A 52 14.16 1.46 5.84
CA ILE A 52 13.45 2.27 6.84
C ILE A 52 14.37 2.63 8.02
N GLU A 53 15.19 1.69 8.50
CA GLU A 53 16.15 1.93 9.59
C GLU A 53 17.21 2.96 9.24
N SER A 54 17.55 3.10 7.96
CA SER A 54 18.51 4.11 7.48
C SER A 54 17.93 5.51 7.34
N MET A 55 16.61 5.70 7.51
CA MET A 55 15.97 7.01 7.39
C MET A 55 16.28 7.90 8.61
N PRO A 56 16.71 9.16 8.40
CA PRO A 56 17.01 10.07 9.50
C PRO A 56 15.76 10.45 10.32
N TYR A 57 14.58 10.39 9.70
CA TYR A 57 13.29 10.78 10.30
C TYR A 57 12.41 9.57 10.67
N LYS A 58 12.99 8.37 10.83
CA LYS A 58 12.22 7.17 11.19
C LYS A 58 11.43 7.34 12.49
N GLN A 59 12.04 7.94 13.51
CA GLN A 59 11.38 8.12 14.81
C GLN A 59 10.15 9.02 14.70
N ASP A 60 10.24 10.10 13.92
CA ASP A 60 9.11 11.00 13.66
C ASP A 60 8.03 10.30 12.84
N LEU A 61 8.41 9.43 11.89
CA LEU A 61 7.47 8.59 11.16
C LEU A 61 6.73 7.63 12.11
N ASP A 62 7.46 6.94 12.99
CA ASP A 62 6.86 6.03 13.98
C ASP A 62 5.89 6.77 14.92
N SER A 63 6.32 7.92 15.45
CA SER A 63 5.48 8.78 16.29
C SER A 63 4.22 9.23 15.55
N PHE A 64 4.36 9.67 14.29
CA PHE A 64 3.21 10.09 13.50
C PHE A 64 2.22 8.96 13.25
N LEU A 65 2.69 7.74 12.97
CA LEU A 65 1.82 6.59 12.75
C LEU A 65 1.06 6.18 14.03
N GLU A 66 1.66 6.40 15.20
CA GLU A 66 1.05 6.09 16.50
C GLU A 66 0.09 7.17 17.00
N VAL A 67 0.50 8.43 17.00
CA VAL A 67 -0.24 9.54 17.65
C VAL A 67 -0.65 10.67 16.70
N GLY A 68 -0.14 10.69 15.46
CA GLY A 68 -0.48 11.69 14.45
C GLY A 68 0.44 12.91 14.40
N GLU A 69 1.54 12.90 15.17
CA GLU A 69 2.50 14.02 15.25
C GLU A 69 3.95 13.51 15.14
N PRO A 70 4.85 14.26 14.48
CA PRO A 70 4.61 15.57 13.85
C PRO A 70 4.01 15.44 12.45
N VAL A 71 3.02 16.28 12.08
CA VAL A 71 2.41 16.26 10.74
C VAL A 71 3.42 16.62 9.62
N SER A 72 4.48 17.36 9.93
CA SER A 72 5.53 17.75 8.97
C SER A 72 6.23 16.55 8.32
N ILE A 73 6.21 15.39 8.98
CA ILE A 73 6.84 14.17 8.46
C ILE A 73 6.30 13.75 7.10
N ILE A 74 5.05 14.07 6.80
CA ILE A 74 4.44 13.77 5.50
C ILE A 74 5.23 14.46 4.39
N HIS A 75 5.58 15.73 4.60
CA HIS A 75 6.37 16.52 3.66
C HIS A 75 7.81 15.99 3.56
N ASP A 76 8.43 15.66 4.69
CA ASP A 76 9.80 15.14 4.72
C ASP A 76 9.92 13.81 3.97
N VAL A 77 8.93 12.93 4.13
CA VAL A 77 8.85 11.68 3.38
C VAL A 77 8.63 11.95 1.89
N MET A 78 7.71 12.83 1.53
CA MET A 78 7.45 13.20 0.15
C MET A 78 8.70 13.75 -0.55
N TYR A 79 9.42 14.64 0.14
CA TYR A 79 10.67 15.19 -0.34
C TYR A 79 11.74 14.10 -0.52
N SER A 80 11.87 13.18 0.43
CA SER A 80 12.82 12.06 0.36
C SER A 80 12.58 11.09 -0.81
N ILE A 81 11.34 11.01 -1.28
CA ILE A 81 10.94 10.12 -2.37
C ILE A 81 11.27 10.75 -3.74
N SER A 82 11.28 12.09 -3.84
CA SER A 82 11.67 12.84 -5.03
C SER A 82 13.19 12.81 -5.20
N LEU A 83 13.67 12.33 -6.34
CA LEU A 83 15.08 12.33 -6.70
C LEU A 83 15.49 13.61 -7.44
N ASP A 84 14.58 14.11 -8.27
CA ASP A 84 14.80 15.29 -9.10
C ASP A 84 13.44 15.88 -9.49
N ASP A 85 13.20 17.14 -9.09
CA ASP A 85 11.96 17.86 -9.37
C ASP A 85 11.82 18.23 -10.86
N ILE A 86 12.93 18.35 -11.59
CA ILE A 86 12.98 18.70 -13.01
C ILE A 86 12.62 17.49 -13.86
N TYR A 87 13.21 16.32 -13.57
CA TYR A 87 12.96 15.09 -14.34
C TYR A 87 11.87 14.20 -13.75
N ARG A 88 11.27 14.59 -12.60
CA ARG A 88 10.22 13.84 -11.89
C ARG A 88 10.60 12.39 -11.67
N THR A 89 11.84 12.18 -11.23
CA THR A 89 12.36 10.84 -10.92
C THR A 89 12.12 10.51 -9.44
N PHE A 90 11.90 9.23 -9.14
CA PHE A 90 11.44 8.79 -7.83
C PHE A 90 12.23 7.59 -7.30
N HIS A 91 12.48 7.56 -6.00
CA HIS A 91 13.08 6.42 -5.32
C HIS A 91 12.08 5.26 -5.17
N VAL A 92 11.85 4.49 -6.23
CA VAL A 92 10.88 3.37 -6.25
C VAL A 92 11.13 2.36 -5.10
N ARG A 93 12.39 2.06 -4.77
CA ARG A 93 12.72 1.18 -3.64
C ARG A 93 12.28 1.75 -2.28
N LEU A 94 12.38 3.07 -2.13
CA LEU A 94 11.96 3.78 -0.92
C LEU A 94 10.44 3.78 -0.81
N ILE A 95 9.74 4.08 -1.90
CA ILE A 95 8.27 4.00 -1.98
C ILE A 95 7.81 2.59 -1.58
N ASN A 96 8.41 1.54 -2.15
CA ASN A 96 8.09 0.16 -1.81
C ASN A 96 8.27 -0.14 -0.31
N ALA A 97 9.39 0.31 0.27
CA ALA A 97 9.67 0.12 1.68
C ALA A 97 8.67 0.85 2.57
N ILE A 98 8.32 2.11 2.24
CA ILE A 98 7.37 2.94 2.98
C ILE A 98 5.97 2.33 2.93
N VAL A 99 5.48 1.96 1.74
CA VAL A 99 4.16 1.34 1.59
C VAL A 99 4.05 0.05 2.40
N HIS A 100 5.09 -0.78 2.36
CA HIS A 100 5.11 -2.01 3.15
C HIS A 100 5.15 -1.72 4.65
N TYR A 101 6.00 -0.79 5.08
CA TYR A 101 6.18 -0.47 6.50
C TYR A 101 4.92 0.13 7.12
N VAL A 102 4.38 1.18 6.50
CA VAL A 102 3.16 1.86 6.94
C VAL A 102 1.97 0.89 6.88
N GLY A 103 1.88 0.05 5.84
CA GLY A 103 0.85 -0.98 5.71
C GLY A 103 0.88 -1.98 6.87
N THR A 104 2.07 -2.51 7.21
CA THR A 104 2.22 -3.43 8.34
C THR A 104 1.84 -2.77 9.67
N LYS A 105 2.31 -1.55 9.93
CA LYS A 105 1.94 -0.79 11.13
C LYS A 105 0.44 -0.51 11.22
N ALA A 106 -0.21 -0.23 10.09
CA ALA A 106 -1.64 0.00 10.03
C ALA A 106 -2.44 -1.25 10.37
N ILE A 107 -2.01 -2.40 9.85
CA ILE A 107 -2.62 -3.71 10.14
C ILE A 107 -2.50 -4.02 11.63
N ASP A 108 -1.30 -3.89 12.20
CA ASP A 108 -1.05 -4.12 13.62
C ASP A 108 -1.88 -3.18 14.50
N TYR A 109 -1.96 -1.90 14.13
CA TYR A 109 -2.80 -0.92 14.82
C TYR A 109 -4.28 -1.31 14.81
N ILE A 110 -4.84 -1.69 13.65
CA ILE A 110 -6.25 -2.08 13.53
C ILE A 110 -6.54 -3.35 14.35
N TYR A 111 -5.67 -4.37 14.27
CA TYR A 111 -5.83 -5.59 15.04
C TYR A 111 -5.66 -5.37 16.55
N SER A 112 -4.79 -4.45 16.98
CA SER A 112 -4.65 -4.10 18.41
C SER A 112 -5.94 -3.52 19.01
N LYS A 113 -6.82 -2.96 18.18
CA LYS A 113 -8.15 -2.46 18.56
C LYS A 113 -9.25 -3.54 18.46
N GLY A 114 -8.90 -4.78 18.12
CA GLY A 114 -9.85 -5.87 17.90
C GLY A 114 -10.71 -5.71 16.64
N LEU A 115 -10.27 -4.89 15.69
CA LEU A 115 -10.97 -4.60 14.43
C LEU A 115 -10.31 -5.33 13.26
N THR A 116 -11.01 -5.40 12.13
CA THR A 116 -10.48 -5.89 10.86
C THR A 116 -10.28 -4.73 9.86
N PRO A 117 -9.30 -4.82 8.95
CA PRO A 117 -9.12 -3.81 7.91
C PRO A 117 -10.37 -3.67 7.05
N SER A 118 -10.86 -2.45 6.88
CA SER A 118 -12.00 -2.11 6.04
C SER A 118 -11.92 -0.63 5.68
N LYS A 119 -12.74 -0.17 4.71
CA LYS A 119 -12.79 1.25 4.35
C LYS A 119 -13.05 2.17 5.55
N SER A 120 -13.97 1.77 6.44
CA SER A 120 -14.35 2.58 7.60
C SER A 120 -13.28 2.57 8.68
N THR A 121 -12.61 1.44 8.89
CA THR A 121 -11.55 1.34 9.91
C THR A 121 -10.28 2.05 9.48
N ILE A 122 -9.99 2.10 8.17
CA ILE A 122 -8.83 2.82 7.61
C ILE A 122 -9.04 4.34 7.66
N ALA A 123 -10.24 4.84 7.31
CA ALA A 123 -10.52 6.27 7.14
C ALA A 123 -10.17 7.15 8.34
N GLY A 124 -10.28 6.60 9.56
CA GLY A 124 -9.99 7.31 10.80
C GLY A 124 -8.54 7.26 11.27
N THR A 125 -7.66 6.54 10.56
CA THR A 125 -6.28 6.28 11.01
C THR A 125 -5.28 7.26 10.42
N TRP A 126 -4.18 7.49 11.15
CA TRP A 126 -3.03 8.26 10.64
C TRP A 126 -2.38 7.58 9.45
N HIS A 127 -2.35 6.24 9.43
CA HIS A 127 -1.91 5.44 8.29
C HIS A 127 -2.75 5.69 7.01
N GLY A 128 -4.07 5.71 7.13
CA GLY A 128 -4.98 6.01 6.02
C GLY A 128 -4.77 7.44 5.49
N LYS A 129 -4.67 8.42 6.40
CA LYS A 129 -4.36 9.81 6.04
C LYS A 129 -3.01 9.94 5.35
N PHE A 130 -1.97 9.26 5.84
CA PHE A 130 -0.64 9.26 5.24
C PHE A 130 -0.69 8.77 3.79
N PHE A 131 -1.37 7.66 3.54
CA PHE A 131 -1.52 7.13 2.19
C PHE A 131 -2.39 7.98 1.27
N SER A 132 -3.41 8.69 1.79
CA SER A 132 -4.15 9.68 0.99
C SER A 132 -3.23 10.81 0.52
N HIS A 133 -2.39 11.36 1.41
CA HIS A 133 -1.43 12.40 1.02
C HIS A 133 -0.41 11.86 0.01
N LEU A 134 0.10 10.64 0.20
CA LEU A 134 1.05 10.03 -0.74
C LEU A 134 0.43 9.75 -2.11
N PHE A 135 -0.87 9.45 -2.15
CA PHE A 135 -1.62 9.27 -3.38
C PHE A 135 -1.84 10.60 -4.13
N GLU A 136 -2.14 11.67 -3.38
CA GLU A 136 -2.32 13.03 -3.91
C GLU A 136 -1.00 13.71 -4.29
N PHE A 137 0.14 13.11 -3.94
CA PHE A 137 1.45 13.65 -4.22
C PHE A 137 1.63 13.94 -5.73
N GLU A 138 2.01 15.19 -6.02
CA GLU A 138 1.93 15.76 -7.37
C GLU A 138 2.69 14.96 -8.44
N GLY A 139 2.15 14.98 -9.66
CA GLY A 139 2.80 14.42 -10.84
C GLY A 139 2.78 12.89 -10.93
N ILE A 140 3.96 12.29 -11.07
CA ILE A 140 4.16 10.84 -11.34
C ILE A 140 4.34 10.05 -10.02
N GLY A 141 4.51 10.72 -8.88
CA GLY A 141 4.73 10.02 -7.60
C GLY A 141 3.52 9.18 -7.15
N GLY A 142 2.30 9.73 -7.27
CA GLY A 142 1.07 8.96 -7.03
C GLY A 142 0.93 7.73 -7.94
N TYR A 143 1.46 7.80 -9.17
CA TYR A 143 1.50 6.65 -10.08
C TYR A 143 2.44 5.54 -9.58
N TYR A 144 3.64 5.89 -9.10
CA TYR A 144 4.56 4.91 -8.50
C TYR A 144 4.01 4.32 -7.20
N PHE A 145 3.31 5.12 -6.39
CA PHE A 145 2.60 4.64 -5.20
C PHE A 145 1.52 3.62 -5.57
N LEU A 146 0.63 3.94 -6.51
CA LEU A 146 -0.37 2.98 -7.00
C LEU A 146 0.27 1.72 -7.57
N THR A 147 1.32 1.87 -8.37
CA THR A 147 2.06 0.74 -8.94
C THR A 147 2.63 -0.14 -7.83
N THR A 148 3.13 0.46 -6.76
CA THR A 148 3.63 -0.24 -5.57
C THR A 148 2.54 -1.03 -4.88
N ILE A 149 1.37 -0.41 -4.65
CA ILE A 149 0.21 -1.10 -4.08
C ILE A 149 -0.17 -2.30 -4.95
N CYS A 150 -0.37 -2.10 -6.25
CA CYS A 150 -0.76 -3.17 -7.16
C CYS A 150 0.32 -4.26 -7.31
N ASN A 151 1.61 -3.96 -7.07
CA ASN A 151 2.67 -4.97 -7.03
C ASN A 151 2.56 -5.88 -5.79
N GLN A 152 2.00 -5.36 -4.70
CA GLN A 152 1.84 -6.08 -3.43
C GLN A 152 0.52 -6.86 -3.36
N LEU A 153 -0.42 -6.62 -4.28
CA LEU A 153 -1.61 -7.45 -4.47
C LEU A 153 -1.19 -8.80 -5.04
N THR A 154 -1.02 -9.77 -4.16
CA THR A 154 -0.57 -11.13 -4.49
C THR A 154 -1.66 -12.12 -4.07
N TYR A 155 -1.30 -13.22 -3.41
CA TYR A 155 -2.27 -14.14 -2.84
C TYR A 155 -3.00 -13.53 -1.63
N PRO A 156 -4.18 -14.06 -1.25
CA PRO A 156 -4.89 -13.67 -0.03
C PRO A 156 -3.98 -13.72 1.20
N ASN A 157 -3.70 -12.56 1.77
CA ASN A 157 -2.96 -12.38 3.02
C ASN A 157 -3.39 -11.05 3.66
N SER A 158 -2.92 -10.76 4.89
CA SER A 158 -3.33 -9.54 5.59
C SER A 158 -2.93 -8.26 4.87
N SER A 159 -1.77 -8.24 4.23
CA SER A 159 -1.27 -7.10 3.48
C SER A 159 -2.09 -6.88 2.21
N THR A 160 -2.32 -7.93 1.41
CA THR A 160 -3.19 -7.89 0.22
C THR A 160 -4.59 -7.40 0.59
N HIS A 161 -5.18 -7.93 1.68
CA HIS A 161 -6.50 -7.50 2.14
C HIS A 161 -6.53 -6.03 2.54
N TYR A 162 -5.59 -5.58 3.38
CA TYR A 162 -5.48 -4.18 3.79
C TYR A 162 -5.34 -3.24 2.59
N LEU A 163 -4.44 -3.56 1.66
CA LEU A 163 -4.19 -2.75 0.46
C LEU A 163 -5.40 -2.69 -0.47
N CYS A 164 -6.15 -3.78 -0.61
CA CYS A 164 -7.45 -3.77 -1.31
C CYS A 164 -8.43 -2.80 -0.64
N CYS A 165 -8.57 -2.85 0.69
CA CYS A 165 -9.42 -1.90 1.42
C CYS A 165 -8.94 -0.45 1.25
N MET A 166 -7.62 -0.24 1.25
CA MET A 166 -7.01 1.07 1.04
C MET A 166 -7.32 1.61 -0.36
N LEU A 167 -7.19 0.80 -1.43
CA LEU A 167 -7.56 1.19 -2.79
C LEU A 167 -9.03 1.58 -2.90
N GLN A 168 -9.92 0.79 -2.30
CA GLN A 168 -11.35 1.12 -2.27
C GLN A 168 -11.60 2.43 -1.52
N TYR A 169 -10.89 2.69 -0.43
CA TYR A 169 -10.98 3.94 0.32
C TYR A 169 -10.48 5.14 -0.51
N LEU A 170 -9.31 5.04 -1.15
CA LEU A 170 -8.77 6.07 -2.05
C LEU A 170 -9.76 6.38 -3.17
N PHE A 171 -10.24 5.35 -3.87
CA PHE A 171 -11.22 5.49 -4.95
C PHE A 171 -12.51 6.19 -4.49
N SER A 172 -12.98 5.88 -3.28
CA SER A 172 -14.18 6.52 -2.71
C SER A 172 -13.95 8.00 -2.36
N ASN A 173 -12.73 8.38 -1.96
CA ASN A 173 -12.41 9.76 -1.62
C ASN A 173 -12.18 10.65 -2.85
N VAL A 174 -11.68 10.09 -3.95
CA VAL A 174 -11.49 10.83 -5.20
C VAL A 174 -12.68 10.73 -6.16
N SER A 175 -13.87 10.44 -5.62
CA SER A 175 -15.11 10.23 -6.39
C SER A 175 -15.45 11.34 -7.38
N SER A 176 -15.03 12.57 -7.09
CA SER A 176 -15.26 13.76 -7.91
C SER A 176 -14.12 14.10 -8.86
N ASP A 177 -12.96 13.48 -8.73
CA ASP A 177 -11.79 13.69 -9.59
C ASP A 177 -11.65 12.54 -10.58
N PHE A 178 -12.28 12.71 -11.74
CA PHE A 178 -12.27 11.74 -12.83
C PHE A 178 -10.85 11.35 -13.26
N TYR A 179 -9.89 12.28 -13.21
CA TYR A 179 -8.50 12.00 -13.60
C TYR A 179 -7.82 11.09 -12.58
N MET A 180 -8.03 11.30 -11.29
CA MET A 180 -7.50 10.44 -10.24
C MET A 180 -8.17 9.07 -10.19
N GLN A 181 -9.47 8.98 -10.51
CA GLN A 181 -10.15 7.69 -10.70
C GLN A 181 -9.61 6.91 -11.89
N ASP A 182 -9.45 7.55 -13.04
CA ASP A 182 -8.92 6.94 -14.27
C ASP A 182 -7.50 6.42 -14.05
N LYS A 183 -6.65 7.11 -13.28
CA LYS A 183 -5.33 6.61 -12.85
C LYS A 183 -5.42 5.27 -12.11
N ILE A 184 -6.33 5.15 -11.15
CA ILE A 184 -6.52 3.90 -10.37
C ILE A 184 -6.98 2.78 -11.30
N VAL A 185 -8.00 3.05 -12.12
CA VAL A 185 -8.60 2.05 -13.03
C VAL A 185 -7.59 1.58 -14.06
N ARG A 186 -6.87 2.49 -14.72
CA ARG A 186 -5.82 2.12 -15.69
C ARG A 186 -4.74 1.28 -15.04
N GLN A 187 -4.30 1.65 -13.83
CA GLN A 187 -3.26 0.88 -13.17
C GLN A 187 -3.72 -0.55 -12.89
N LEU A 188 -4.96 -0.75 -12.42
CA LEU A 188 -5.52 -2.08 -12.19
C LEU A 188 -5.72 -2.89 -13.48
N LEU A 189 -6.04 -2.24 -14.60
CA LEU A 189 -6.19 -2.91 -15.90
C LEU A 189 -4.85 -3.28 -16.56
N HIS A 190 -3.75 -2.62 -16.16
CA HIS A 190 -2.40 -2.86 -16.68
C HIS A 190 -1.54 -3.73 -15.75
N THR A 191 -2.14 -4.38 -14.76
CA THR A 191 -1.50 -5.37 -13.88
C THR A 191 -2.09 -6.74 -14.11
#